data_AF-A0A535N177-F1
#
_entry.id   AF-A0A535N177-F1
#
_cell.length_a   1.000
_cell.length_b   1.000
_cell.length_c   1.000
_cell.angle_alpha   90.00
_cell.angle_beta   90.00
_cell.angle_gamma   90.00
#
_symmetry.space_group_name_H-M   'P 1'
#
loop_
_entity.id
_entity.type
_entity.pdbx_description
1 polymer ?
#
loop_
_entity_poly.entity_id
_entity_poly.type
_entity_poly.pdbx_seq_one_letter_code
_entity_poly.pdbx_strand_id
1 'polypeptide(L)'
;MAQQLLNAIFIGSIYALFAVGYTLVFGVLDVLNLAHSAVFMLGAVIAYSLVALHGAPFWLAVILAVLACGLLGLVIEYVALRPLRRRQAPPISALISTIG
;
A
#
# COMPACT_ATOMS: atom_id res chain seq x y z
N MET A 1 26.38 4.79 19.27
CA MET A 1 25.77 6.12 19.05
C MET A 1 25.49 6.40 17.57
N ALA A 2 26.49 6.56 16.69
CA ALA A 2 26.24 6.87 15.26
C ALA A 2 25.33 5.87 14.53
N GLN A 3 25.51 4.56 14.76
CA GLN A 3 24.66 3.52 14.15
C GLN A 3 23.20 3.54 14.65
N GLN A 4 22.98 3.91 15.91
CA GLN A 4 21.62 4.09 16.45
C GLN A 4 20.94 5.31 15.83
N LEU A 5 21.70 6.39 15.59
CA LEU A 5 21.19 7.58 14.89
C LEU A 5 20.78 7.25 13.46
N LEU A 6 21.62 6.49 12.73
CA LEU A 6 21.28 5.99 11.40
C LEU A 6 20.03 5.12 11.41
N ASN A 7 19.93 4.14 12.32
CA ASN A 7 18.74 3.31 12.44
C ASN A 7 17.49 4.13 12.74
N ALA A 8 17.59 5.15 13.60
CA ALA A 8 16.47 6.04 13.89
C ALA A 8 16.02 6.82 12.64
N ILE A 9 16.96 7.31 11.83
CA ILE A 9 16.65 8.00 10.57
C ILE A 9 16.03 7.03 9.55
N PHE A 10 16.57 5.81 9.42
CA PHE A 10 16.01 4.79 8.53
C PHE A 10 14.56 4.45 8.87
N ILE A 11 14.30 4.10 10.13
CA ILE A 11 12.96 3.76 10.61
C ILE A 11 12.03 4.99 10.53
N GLY A 12 12.53 6.17 10.92
CA GLY A 12 11.78 7.42 10.84
C GLY A 12 11.39 7.78 9.40
N SER A 13 12.27 7.52 8.43
CA SER A 13 11.99 7.74 7.01
C SER A 13 10.91 6.80 6.48
N ILE A 14 10.91 5.53 6.93
CA ILE A 14 9.86 4.56 6.58
C ILE A 14 8.51 5.05 7.13
N TYR A 15 8.44 5.46 8.39
CA TYR A 15 7.20 5.98 8.98
C TYR A 15 6.74 7.29 8.35
N ALA A 16 7.66 8.20 8.02
CA ALA A 16 7.35 9.43 7.31
C ALA A 16 6.76 9.14 5.92
N LEU A 17 7.37 8.23 5.16
CA LEU A 17 6.86 7.81 3.86
C LEU A 17 5.47 7.17 3.98
N PHE A 18 5.25 6.35 5.01
CA PHE A 18 3.97 5.72 5.28
C PHE A 18 2.89 6.77 5.60
N ALA A 19 3.20 7.75 6.44
CA ALA A 19 2.30 8.84 6.78
C ALA A 19 1.94 9.71 5.55
N VAL A 20 2.91 10.00 4.69
CA VAL A 20 2.66 10.72 3.42
C VAL A 20 1.76 9.89 2.51
N GLY A 21 2.04 8.60 2.32
CA GLY A 21 1.22 7.72 1.50
C GLY A 21 -0.22 7.63 1.99
N TYR A 22 -0.41 7.50 3.31
CA TYR A 22 -1.74 7.47 3.92
C TYR A 22 -2.46 8.80 3.74
N THR A 23 -1.80 9.93 3.98
CA THR A 23 -2.39 11.26 3.75
C THR A 23 -2.85 11.46 2.31
N LEU A 24 -2.10 10.95 1.33
CA LEU A 24 -2.49 11.01 -0.08
C LEU A 24 -3.73 10.17 -0.39
N VAL A 25 -3.83 8.95 0.15
CA VAL A 25 -4.99 8.08 -0.04
C VAL A 25 -6.24 8.70 0.59
N PHE A 26 -6.12 9.19 1.82
CA PHE A 26 -7.22 9.83 2.53
C PHE A 26 -7.64 11.14 1.89
N GLY A 27 -6.68 11.98 1.50
CA GLY A 27 -6.99 13.28 0.88
C GLY A 27 -7.68 13.15 -0.48
N VAL A 28 -7.55 12.01 -1.17
CA VAL A 28 -8.23 11.77 -2.45
C VAL A 28 -9.58 11.07 -2.27
N LEU A 29 -9.67 10.13 -1.33
CA LEU A 29 -10.86 9.28 -1.18
C LEU A 29 -11.82 9.73 -0.07
N ASP A 30 -11.38 10.53 0.89
CA ASP A 30 -12.09 10.87 2.14
C ASP A 30 -12.64 9.64 2.89
N VAL A 31 -12.03 8.46 2.67
CA VAL A 31 -12.44 7.20 3.29
C VAL A 31 -11.22 6.41 3.77
N LEU A 32 -11.37 5.78 4.94
CA LEU A 32 -10.45 4.80 5.49
C LEU A 32 -10.49 3.49 4.69
N ASN A 33 -9.44 3.25 3.89
CA ASN A 33 -9.25 2.01 3.16
C ASN A 33 -8.46 1.00 4.01
N LEU A 34 -9.15 -0.01 4.55
CA LEU A 34 -8.55 -1.04 5.40
C LEU A 34 -7.79 -2.13 4.62
N ALA A 35 -8.02 -2.23 3.31
CA ALA A 35 -7.27 -3.14 2.44
C ALA A 35 -5.80 -2.70 2.25
N HIS A 36 -5.45 -1.48 2.64
CA HIS A 36 -4.10 -0.92 2.48
C HIS A 36 -3.00 -1.81 3.10
N SER A 37 -3.24 -2.39 4.28
CA SER A 37 -2.29 -3.30 4.94
C SER A 37 -2.13 -4.62 4.18
N ALA A 38 -3.21 -5.14 3.58
CA ALA A 38 -3.17 -6.33 2.73
C ALA A 38 -2.41 -6.07 1.43
N VAL A 39 -2.59 -4.91 0.80
CA VAL A 39 -1.81 -4.50 -0.39
C VAL A 39 -0.33 -4.39 -0.04
N PHE A 40 0.00 -3.78 1.11
CA PHE A 40 1.37 -3.69 1.59
C PHE A 40 2.00 -5.08 1.80
N MET A 41 1.27 -5.98 2.46
CA MET A 41 1.73 -7.35 2.71
C MET A 41 1.96 -8.12 1.40
N LEU A 42 1.06 -7.98 0.42
CA LEU A 42 1.25 -8.58 -0.91
C LEU A 42 2.53 -8.08 -1.59
N GLY A 43 2.79 -6.76 -1.56
CA GLY A 43 4.02 -6.19 -2.10
C GLY A 43 5.27 -6.78 -1.46
N ALA A 44 5.27 -6.90 -0.12
CA ALA A 44 6.37 -7.51 0.62
C ALA A 44 6.56 -8.99 0.25
N VAL A 45 5.48 -9.77 0.15
CA VAL A 45 5.53 -11.19 -0.23
C VAL A 45 6.01 -11.37 -1.66
N ILE A 46 5.57 -10.53 -2.60
CA ILE A 46 6.03 -10.57 -3.99
C ILE A 46 7.53 -10.28 -4.07
N ALA A 47 7.99 -9.19 -3.44
CA ALA A 47 9.40 -8.83 -3.41
C ALA A 47 10.24 -9.94 -2.76
N TYR A 48 9.80 -10.46 -1.62
CA TYR A 48 10.46 -11.56 -0.93
C TYR A 48 10.53 -12.82 -1.80
N SER A 49 9.42 -13.21 -2.43
CA SER A 49 9.37 -14.42 -3.26
C SER A 49 10.26 -14.31 -4.50
N LEU A 50 10.32 -13.13 -5.12
CA LEU A 50 11.19 -12.90 -6.28
C LEU A 50 12.67 -12.98 -5.89
N VAL A 51 13.07 -12.40 -4.77
CA VAL A 51 14.46 -12.42 -4.32
C VAL A 51 14.85 -13.77 -3.73
N ALA A 52 14.08 -14.30 -2.78
CA ALA A 52 14.45 -15.47 -1.98
C ALA A 52 14.19 -16.79 -2.71
N LEU A 53 13.13 -16.89 -3.51
CA LEU A 53 12.76 -18.15 -4.18
C LEU A 53 13.22 -18.19 -5.64
N HIS A 54 13.24 -17.05 -6.33
CA HIS A 54 13.57 -16.98 -7.76
C HIS A 54 14.95 -16.38 -8.05
N GLY A 55 15.67 -15.90 -7.03
CA GLY A 55 17.01 -15.32 -7.18
C GLY A 55 17.02 -14.03 -8.02
N ALA A 56 15.89 -13.36 -8.17
CA ALA A 56 15.80 -12.12 -8.94
C ALA A 56 16.60 -11.01 -8.25
N PRO A 57 17.23 -10.09 -9.02
CA PRO A 57 17.94 -8.96 -8.44
C PRO A 57 16.96 -8.08 -7.65
N PHE A 58 17.39 -7.64 -6.47
CA PHE A 58 16.58 -6.87 -5.52
C PHE A 58 15.82 -5.71 -6.18
N TRP A 59 16.51 -4.91 -6.99
CA TRP A 59 15.90 -3.76 -7.67
C TRP A 59 14.78 -4.15 -8.64
N LEU A 60 14.93 -5.27 -9.36
CA LEU A 60 13.88 -5.77 -10.24
C LEU A 60 12.67 -6.25 -9.43
N ALA A 61 12.92 -6.96 -8.33
CA ALA A 61 11.86 -7.42 -7.43
C ALA A 61 11.06 -6.25 -6.82
N VAL A 62 11.73 -5.16 -6.43
CA VAL A 62 11.08 -3.93 -5.94
C VAL A 62 10.20 -3.31 -7.02
N ILE A 63 10.71 -3.14 -8.23
CA ILE A 63 9.92 -2.57 -9.34
C ILE A 63 8.68 -3.42 -9.62
N LEU A 64 8.84 -4.74 -9.71
CA LEU A 64 7.71 -5.65 -9.95
C LEU A 64 6.70 -5.63 -8.81
N ALA A 65 7.15 -5.57 -7.55
CA ALA A 65 6.25 -5.45 -6.40
C ALA A 65 5.47 -4.13 -6.40
N VAL A 66 6.13 -3.00 -6.72
CA VAL A 66 5.46 -1.69 -6.84
C VAL A 66 4.43 -1.71 -7.95
N LEU A 67 4.76 -2.26 -9.11
CA LEU A 67 3.83 -2.39 -10.23
C LEU A 67 2.63 -3.29 -9.86
N ALA A 68 2.87 -4.43 -9.24
CA ALA A 68 1.81 -5.35 -8.80
C ALA A 68 0.87 -4.69 -7.77
N CYS A 69 1.42 -4.00 -6.77
CA CYS A 69 0.63 -3.25 -5.80
C CYS A 69 -0.16 -2.10 -6.44
N GLY A 70 0.44 -1.37 -7.37
CA GLY A 70 -0.24 -0.31 -8.12
C GLY A 70 -1.39 -0.85 -8.94
N LEU A 71 -1.20 -1.99 -9.62
CA LEU A 71 -2.24 -2.65 -10.41
C LEU A 71 -3.38 -3.15 -9.52
N LEU A 72 -3.07 -3.75 -8.38
CA LEU A 72 -4.06 -4.17 -7.38
C LEU A 72 -4.83 -2.96 -6.83
N GLY A 73 -4.14 -1.86 -6.53
CA GLY A 73 -4.77 -0.61 -6.10
C GLY A 73 -5.75 -0.05 -7.13
N LEU A 74 -5.40 -0.12 -8.41
CA LEU A 74 -6.34 0.21 -9.50
C LEU A 74 -7.53 -0.73 -9.51
N VAL A 75 -7.33 -2.04 -9.38
CA VAL A 75 -8.44 -3.00 -9.32
C VAL A 75 -9.39 -2.68 -8.16
N ILE A 76 -8.86 -2.41 -6.97
CA ILE A 76 -9.65 -2.02 -5.80
C ILE A 76 -10.43 -0.72 -6.07
N GLU A 77 -9.76 0.28 -6.65
CA GLU A 77 -10.41 1.54 -7.01
C GLU A 77 -11.56 1.31 -8.00
N TYR A 78 -11.35 0.53 -9.06
CA TYR A 78 -12.35 0.33 -10.10
C TYR A 78 -13.52 -0.56 -9.67
N VAL A 79 -13.27 -1.57 -8.84
CA VAL A 79 -14.27 -2.60 -8.47
C VAL A 79 -15.01 -2.25 -7.20
N ALA A 80 -14.33 -1.71 -6.19
CA ALA A 80 -14.93 -1.43 -4.88
C ALA A 80 -15.26 0.06 -4.70
N LEU A 81 -14.26 0.94 -4.83
CA LEU A 81 -14.39 2.34 -4.40
C LEU A 81 -15.14 3.22 -5.42
N ARG A 82 -14.80 3.12 -6.70
CA ARG A 82 -15.40 3.93 -7.78
C ARG A 82 -16.91 3.69 -7.93
N PRO A 83 -17.44 2.46 -7.84
CA PRO A 83 -18.89 2.22 -7.88
C PRO A 83 -19.62 2.81 -6.67
N LEU A 84 -19.04 2.70 -5.46
CA LEU A 84 -19.60 3.28 -4.24
C LEU A 84 -19.64 4.80 -4.32
N ARG A 85 -18.56 5.44 -4.80
CA ARG A 85 -18.51 6.89 -5.02
C ARG A 85 -19.52 7.35 -6.06
N ARG A 86 -19.70 6.59 -7.16
CA ARG A 86 -20.71 6.89 -8.19
C ARG A 86 -22.15 6.79 -7.66
N ARG A 87 -22.40 5.93 -6.68
CA ARG A 87 -23.71 5.77 -6.04
C ARG A 87 -23.96 6.74 -4.88
N GLN A 88 -23.03 7.67 -4.62
CA GLN A 88 -23.07 8.59 -3.46
C GLN A 88 -23.30 7.84 -2.14
N ALA A 89 -22.72 6.64 -2.02
CA ALA A 89 -22.86 5.83 -0.83
C ALA A 89 -22.18 6.51 0.37
N PRO A 90 -22.70 6.36 1.59
CA PRO A 90 -22.06 6.88 2.79
C PRO A 90 -20.61 6.38 2.94
N PRO A 91 -19.69 7.17 3.55
CA PRO A 91 -18.30 6.75 3.76
C PRO A 91 -18.14 5.41 4.48
N ILE A 92 -19.08 5.08 5.38
CA ILE A 92 -19.12 3.80 6.09
C ILE A 92 -19.24 2.58 5.16
N SER A 93 -19.90 2.73 4.00
CA SER A 93 -20.06 1.63 3.05
C SER A 93 -18.74 1.28 2.36
N ALA A 94 -17.90 2.28 2.10
CA ALA A 94 -16.56 2.08 1.55
C ALA A 94 -15.60 1.52 2.60
N LEU A 95 -15.74 1.90 3.87
CA LEU A 95 -15.04 1.22 4.97
C LEU A 95 -15.35 -0.29 4.98
N ILE A 96 -16.63 -0.66 5.04
CA ILE A 96 -17.08 -2.07 5.08
C ILE A 96 -16.56 -2.85 3.87
N SER A 97 -16.58 -2.25 2.68
CA SER A 97 -16.08 -2.88 1.46
C SER A 97 -14.58 -3.17 1.48
N THR A 98 -13.81 -2.53 2.35
CA THR A 98 -12.35 -2.73 2.46
C THR A 98 -11.95 -3.61 3.64
N ILE A 99 -12.93 -4.06 4.45
CA ILE A 99 -12.73 -5.00 5.57
C ILE A 99 -12.80 -6.46 5.09
N GLY A 100 -13.60 -6.73 4.06
CA GLY A 100 -13.89 -8.06 3.53
C GLY A 100 -12.82 -8.62 2.61
#